data_AF-A0A8T3ZFG3-F1
#
_entry.id   AF-A0A8T3ZFG3-F1
#
_cell.length_a   1.000
_cell.length_b   1.000
_cell.length_c   1.000
_cell.angle_alpha   90.00
_cell.angle_beta   90.00
_cell.angle_gamma   90.00
#
_symmetry.space_group_name_H-M   'P 1'
#
loop_
_entity.id
_entity.type
_entity.pdbx_description
1 polymer ?
#
loop_
_entity_poly.entity_id
_entity_poly.type
_entity_poly.pdbx_seq_one_letter_code
_entity_poly.pdbx_strand_id
1 'polypeptide(L)'
;MLYLLALAISAIAGLMAIMLFYTGLHEKNKVASRSILIFAVLFLGASFGGLEWSFYLLGYNMFTFFAFPLIAYFAVWFAFIIWVFERMKERRIWLAFLIALVALIIIALNCMNCLASF
;
A
#
# COMPACT_ATOMS: atom_id res chain seq x y z
N MET A 1 -2.57 -21.66 7.95
CA MET A 1 -1.54 -21.13 8.88
C MET A 1 -0.73 -20.00 8.24
N LEU A 2 -0.20 -20.17 7.02
CA LEU A 2 0.55 -19.12 6.31
C LEU A 2 -0.27 -17.83 6.03
N TYR A 3 -1.55 -17.96 5.64
CA TYR A 3 -2.41 -16.81 5.34
C TYR A 3 -2.64 -15.91 6.56
N LEU A 4 -2.78 -16.50 7.75
CA LEU A 4 -3.00 -15.82 9.04
C LEU A 4 -1.74 -15.03 9.46
N LEU A 5 -0.56 -15.62 9.23
CA LEU A 5 0.72 -14.95 9.44
C LEU A 5 0.87 -13.74 8.52
N ALA A 6 0.59 -13.91 7.22
CA ALA A 6 0.65 -12.83 6.24
C ALA A 6 -0.34 -11.69 6.58
N LEU A 7 -1.53 -12.04 7.07
CA LEU A 7 -2.55 -11.07 7.47
C LEU A 7 -2.13 -10.29 8.73
N ALA A 8 -1.53 -10.98 9.71
CA ALA A 8 -0.98 -10.34 10.90
C ALA A 8 0.18 -9.38 10.58
N ILE A 9 1.12 -9.80 9.71
CA ILE A 9 2.23 -8.96 9.25
C ILE A 9 1.71 -7.74 8.49
N SER A 10 0.70 -7.92 7.63
CA SER A 10 0.05 -6.83 6.91
C SER A 10 -0.61 -5.83 7.86
N ALA A 11 -1.32 -6.30 8.90
CA ALA A 11 -1.96 -5.44 9.88
C ALA A 11 -0.93 -4.63 10.70
N ILE A 12 0.16 -5.27 11.14
CA ILE A 12 1.25 -4.60 11.84
C ILE A 12 1.91 -3.54 10.93
N ALA A 13 2.17 -3.88 9.67
CA ALA A 13 2.73 -2.94 8.70
C ALA A 13 1.80 -1.74 8.46
N GLY A 14 0.48 -1.96 8.40
CA GLY A 14 -0.51 -0.90 8.28
C GLY A 14 -0.54 0.02 9.51
N LEU A 15 -0.48 -0.53 10.72
CA LEU A 15 -0.39 0.25 11.95
C LEU A 15 0.90 1.08 12.02
N MET A 16 2.03 0.50 11.60
CA MET A 16 3.29 1.24 11.52
C MET A 16 3.25 2.36 10.50
N ALA A 17 2.61 2.14 9.34
CA ALA A 17 2.41 3.19 8.35
C ALA A 17 1.64 4.38 8.96
N ILE A 18 0.55 4.13 9.70
CA ILE A 18 -0.24 5.18 10.36
C ILE A 18 0.61 5.96 11.38
N MET A 19 1.37 5.26 12.23
CA MET A 19 2.25 5.93 13.19
C MET A 19 3.30 6.80 12.49
N LEU A 20 3.91 6.29 11.41
CA LEU A 20 4.91 7.03 10.65
C LEU A 20 4.31 8.23 9.90
N PHE A 21 3.08 8.14 9.39
CA PHE A 21 2.38 9.29 8.83
C PHE A 21 2.14 10.36 9.89
N TYR A 22 1.71 9.96 11.09
CA TYR A 22 1.48 10.90 12.18
C TYR A 22 2.76 11.61 12.63
N THR A 23 3.86 10.86 12.84
CA THR A 23 5.15 11.42 13.24
C THR A 23 5.76 12.26 12.14
N GLY A 24 5.71 11.80 10.89
CA GLY A 24 6.22 12.54 9.73
C GLY A 24 5.51 13.87 9.50
N LEU A 25 4.20 13.95 9.78
CA LEU A 25 3.43 15.20 9.66
C LEU A 25 3.67 16.18 10.81
N HIS A 26 4.03 15.71 12.01
CA HIS A 26 4.33 16.54 13.17
C HIS A 26 5.82 16.91 13.30
N GLU A 27 6.69 16.30 12.51
CA GLU A 27 8.11 16.57 12.52
C GLU A 27 8.41 17.99 11.99
N LYS A 28 9.15 18.79 12.77
CA LYS A 28 9.51 20.17 12.41
C LYS A 28 10.63 20.21 11.38
N ASN A 29 11.50 19.21 11.40
CA ASN A 29 12.60 19.12 10.45
C ASN A 29 12.12 18.56 9.10
N LYS A 30 12.15 19.39 8.04
CA LYS A 30 11.67 19.01 6.70
C LYS A 30 12.38 17.79 6.11
N VAL A 31 13.67 17.62 6.36
CA VAL A 31 14.45 16.50 5.80
C VAL A 31 14.08 15.19 6.50
N ALA A 32 13.95 15.23 7.82
CA ALA A 32 13.52 14.07 8.61
C ALA A 32 12.05 13.72 8.34
N SER A 33 11.17 14.72 8.25
CA SER A 33 9.76 14.55 7.87
C SER A 33 9.64 13.83 6.52
N ARG A 34 10.43 14.25 5.51
CA ARG A 34 10.43 13.62 4.19
C ARG A 34 10.82 12.14 4.24
N SER A 35 11.90 11.78 4.95
CA SER A 35 12.33 10.38 5.03
C SER A 35 11.31 9.53 5.77
N ILE A 36 10.75 10.02 6.88
CA ILE A 36 9.71 9.33 7.66
C ILE A 36 8.46 9.07 6.79
N LEU A 37 8.02 10.06 6.01
CA LEU A 37 6.85 9.91 5.13
C LEU A 37 7.10 8.90 3.98
N ILE A 38 8.32 8.84 3.45
CA ILE A 38 8.68 7.80 2.46
C ILE A 38 8.59 6.41 3.10
N PHE A 39 9.10 6.25 4.33
CA PHE A 39 8.96 4.99 5.06
C PHE A 39 7.50 4.65 5.34
N ALA A 40 6.67 5.64 5.71
CA ALA A 40 5.23 5.43 5.93
C ALA A 40 4.55 4.83 4.68
N VAL A 41 4.88 5.37 3.50
CA VAL A 41 4.36 4.87 2.22
C VAL A 41 4.86 3.46 1.90
N LEU A 42 6.12 3.15 2.18
CA LEU A 42 6.68 1.80 1.99
C LEU A 42 5.98 0.77 2.90
N PHE A 43 5.75 1.11 4.17
CA PHE A 43 5.01 0.25 5.10
C PHE A 43 3.55 0.06 4.69
N LEU A 44 2.91 1.12 4.16
CA LEU A 44 1.56 1.02 3.62
C LEU A 44 1.51 0.10 2.39
N GLY A 45 2.47 0.24 1.48
CA GLY A 45 2.60 -0.64 0.31
C GLY A 45 2.83 -2.10 0.71
N ALA A 46 3.68 -2.35 1.72
CA ALA A 46 3.90 -3.69 2.27
C ALA A 46 2.63 -4.26 2.92
N SER A 47 1.83 -3.43 3.60
CA SER A 47 0.53 -3.82 4.14
C SER A 47 -0.42 -4.25 3.01
N PHE A 48 -0.50 -3.46 1.93
CA PHE A 48 -1.33 -3.80 0.77
C PHE A 48 -0.88 -5.07 0.06
N GLY A 49 0.42 -5.24 -0.18
CA GLY A 49 0.96 -6.48 -0.76
C GLY A 49 0.73 -7.69 0.15
N GLY A 50 0.83 -7.52 1.47
CA GLY A 50 0.50 -8.57 2.44
C GLY A 50 -0.98 -8.96 2.42
N LEU A 51 -1.89 -7.98 2.28
CA LEU A 51 -3.33 -8.25 2.09
C LEU A 51 -3.58 -9.03 0.81
N GLU A 52 -3.02 -8.56 -0.31
CA GLU A 52 -3.15 -9.22 -1.61
C GLU A 52 -2.64 -10.67 -1.53
N TRP A 53 -1.47 -10.89 -0.94
CA TRP A 53 -0.88 -12.22 -0.76
C TRP A 53 -1.74 -13.12 0.13
N SER A 54 -2.33 -12.58 1.21
CA SER A 54 -3.27 -13.32 2.04
C SER A 54 -4.52 -13.75 1.27
N PHE A 55 -5.09 -12.87 0.44
CA PHE A 55 -6.23 -13.20 -0.42
C PHE A 55 -5.83 -14.21 -1.50
N TYR A 56 -4.64 -14.07 -2.08
CA TYR A 56 -4.06 -15.00 -3.04
C TYR A 56 -3.95 -16.42 -2.47
N LEU A 57 -3.44 -16.56 -1.24
CA LEU A 57 -3.38 -17.85 -0.55
C LEU A 57 -4.75 -18.48 -0.24
N LEU A 58 -5.81 -17.67 -0.24
CA LEU A 58 -7.20 -18.12 -0.10
C LEU A 58 -7.86 -18.42 -1.45
N GLY A 59 -7.15 -18.25 -2.57
CA GLY A 59 -7.67 -18.45 -3.93
C GLY A 59 -8.49 -17.27 -4.47
N TYR A 60 -8.49 -16.13 -3.78
CA TYR A 60 -9.22 -14.93 -4.19
C TYR A 60 -8.27 -13.88 -4.75
N ASN A 61 -8.68 -13.23 -5.83
CA ASN A 61 -7.98 -12.07 -6.36
C ASN A 61 -8.65 -10.79 -5.83
N MET A 62 -7.92 -10.04 -5.01
CA MET A 62 -8.37 -8.78 -4.40
C MET A 62 -8.74 -7.73 -5.46
N PHE A 63 -8.16 -7.81 -6.67
CA PHE A 63 -8.39 -6.87 -7.77
C PHE A 63 -9.52 -7.30 -8.73
N THR A 64 -9.88 -8.58 -8.80
CA THR A 64 -11.08 -9.01 -9.54
C THR A 64 -12.32 -9.01 -8.66
N PHE A 65 -12.15 -9.17 -7.35
CA PHE A 65 -13.20 -8.92 -6.37
C PHE A 65 -13.44 -7.41 -6.27
N PHE A 66 -14.25 -6.88 -7.18
CA PHE A 66 -14.71 -5.49 -7.23
C PHE A 66 -15.66 -5.17 -6.06
N ALA A 67 -15.18 -5.35 -4.82
CA ALA A 67 -15.90 -4.95 -3.64
C ALA A 67 -15.71 -3.44 -3.45
N PHE A 68 -16.79 -2.69 -3.63
CA PHE A 68 -16.86 -1.24 -3.39
C PHE A 68 -16.11 -0.75 -2.12
N PRO A 69 -16.23 -1.40 -0.93
CA PRO A 69 -15.50 -0.95 0.26
C PRO A 69 -13.97 -1.01 0.12
N LEU A 70 -13.47 -1.95 -0.68
CA LEU A 70 -12.06 -2.24 -0.85
C LEU A 70 -11.40 -1.23 -1.80
N ILE A 71 -12.11 -0.90 -2.89
CA ILE A 71 -11.71 0.16 -3.83
C ILE A 71 -11.74 1.53 -3.14
N ALA A 72 -12.80 1.81 -2.36
CA ALA A 72 -12.90 3.03 -1.58
C ALA A 72 -11.72 3.16 -0.59
N TYR A 73 -11.35 2.08 0.09
CA TYR A 73 -10.21 2.04 0.99
C TYR A 73 -8.89 2.42 0.29
N PHE A 74 -8.59 1.83 -0.87
CA PHE A 74 -7.41 2.21 -1.65
C PHE A 74 -7.47 3.65 -2.15
N ALA A 75 -8.61 4.08 -2.69
CA ALA A 75 -8.78 5.44 -3.22
C ALA A 75 -8.54 6.52 -2.15
N VAL A 76 -9.06 6.30 -0.93
CA VAL A 76 -8.85 7.22 0.21
C VAL A 76 -7.37 7.31 0.57
N TRP A 77 -6.67 6.17 0.67
CA TRP A 77 -5.24 6.16 0.96
C TRP A 77 -4.42 6.84 -0.14
N PHE A 78 -4.77 6.63 -1.40
CA PHE A 78 -4.13 7.31 -2.52
C PHE A 78 -4.33 8.82 -2.48
N ALA A 79 -5.57 9.28 -2.28
CA ALA A 79 -5.87 10.70 -2.15
C ALA A 79 -5.09 11.31 -0.97
N PHE A 80 -5.00 10.59 0.16
CA PHE A 80 -4.23 11.01 1.32
C PHE A 80 -2.73 11.15 1.01
N ILE A 81 -2.11 10.17 0.35
CA ILE A 81 -0.69 10.23 -0.05
C ILE A 81 -0.46 11.43 -0.99
N ILE A 82 -1.29 11.59 -2.02
CA ILE A 82 -1.17 12.71 -2.96
C ILE A 82 -1.23 14.03 -2.20
N TRP A 83 -2.23 14.20 -1.31
CA TRP A 83 -2.39 15.39 -0.50
C TRP A 83 -1.17 15.69 0.40
N VAL A 84 -0.63 14.67 1.08
CA VAL A 84 0.55 14.82 1.94
C VAL A 84 1.79 15.26 1.16
N PHE A 85 2.09 14.59 0.04
CA PHE A 85 3.30 14.91 -0.75
C PHE A 85 3.17 16.20 -1.55
N GLU A 86 1.96 16.57 -1.97
CA GLU A 86 1.69 17.85 -2.63
C GLU A 86 1.84 19.03 -1.66
N ARG A 87 1.38 18.87 -0.40
CA ARG A 87 1.64 19.85 0.67
C ARG A 87 3.14 20.06 0.93
N MET A 88 3.94 19.02 0.75
CA MET A 88 5.41 19.07 0.88
C MET A 88 6.13 19.54 -0.40
N LYS A 89 5.40 19.84 -1.49
CA LYS A 89 5.93 20.18 -2.84
C LYS A 89 6.83 19.10 -3.46
N GLU A 90 6.71 17.85 -3.01
CA GLU A 90 7.54 16.72 -3.45
C GLU A 90 6.78 15.84 -4.45
N ARG A 91 6.34 16.43 -5.57
CA ARG A 91 5.48 15.78 -6.57
C ARG A 91 6.08 14.49 -7.16
N ARG A 92 7.41 14.40 -7.23
CA ARG A 92 8.12 13.24 -7.80
C ARG A 92 7.91 11.96 -7.00
N ILE A 93 7.71 12.08 -5.68
CA ILE A 93 7.66 10.91 -4.79
C ILE A 93 6.32 10.18 -4.93
N TRP A 94 5.20 10.90 -4.91
CA TRP A 94 3.90 10.25 -5.07
C TRP A 94 3.70 9.70 -6.49
N LEU A 95 4.28 10.35 -7.51
CA LEU A 95 4.29 9.81 -8.88
C LEU A 95 5.06 8.49 -8.97
N ALA A 96 6.24 8.40 -8.34
CA ALA A 96 7.01 7.16 -8.28
C ALA A 96 6.23 6.04 -7.58
N PHE A 97 5.52 6.37 -6.49
CA PHE A 97 4.65 5.41 -5.80
C PHE A 97 3.49 4.93 -6.69
N LEU A 98 2.86 5.83 -7.43
CA LEU A 98 1.78 5.49 -8.35
C LEU A 98 2.26 4.55 -9.46
N ILE A 99 3.44 4.80 -10.03
CA ILE A 99 4.07 3.91 -11.03
C ILE A 99 4.35 2.53 -10.42
N ALA A 100 4.93 2.47 -9.22
CA ALA A 100 5.23 1.21 -8.55
C ALA A 100 3.96 0.39 -8.27
N LEU A 101 2.87 1.06 -7.90
CA LEU A 101 1.60 0.39 -7.62
C LEU A 101 0.92 -0.11 -8.90
N VAL A 102 0.97 0.65 -9.99
CA VAL A 102 0.51 0.17 -11.31
C VAL A 102 1.31 -1.05 -11.75
N ALA A 103 2.63 -1.05 -11.56
CA ALA A 103 3.46 -2.21 -11.86
C ALA A 103 3.07 -3.43 -11.01
N LEU A 104 2.79 -3.25 -9.71
CA LEU A 104 2.29 -4.32 -8.84
C LEU A 104 0.93 -4.86 -9.31
N ILE A 105 -0.02 -4.00 -9.70
CA ILE A 105 -1.32 -4.44 -10.23
C ILE A 105 -1.14 -5.27 -11.51
N ILE A 106 -0.27 -4.84 -12.42
CA ILE A 106 0.00 -5.59 -13.65
C ILE A 106 0.58 -6.97 -13.33
N ILE A 107 1.51 -7.05 -12.38
CA ILE A 107 2.09 -8.32 -11.93
C ILE A 107 1.00 -9.20 -11.28
N ALA A 108 0.19 -8.63 -10.39
CA ALA A 108 -0.90 -9.33 -9.70
C ALA A 108 -1.90 -9.96 -10.68
N LEU A 109 -2.36 -9.18 -11.66
CA LEU A 109 -3.32 -9.65 -12.67
C LEU A 109 -2.74 -10.75 -13.57
N ASN A 110 -1.46 -10.65 -13.95
CA ASN A 110 -0.82 -11.64 -14.82
C ASN A 110 -0.36 -12.90 -14.07
N CYS A 111 0.12 -12.79 -12.83
CA CYS A 111 0.51 -13.95 -12.03
C CYS A 111 -0.68 -14.81 -11.59
N MET A 112 -1.85 -14.20 -11.34
CA MET A 112 -3.05 -14.98 -10.99
C MET A 112 -3.63 -15.77 -12.17
N ASN A 113 -3.43 -15.30 -13.41
CA ASN A 113 -3.73 -16.10 -14.60
C ASN A 113 -2.86 -17.36 -14.71
N CYS A 114 -1.66 -17.39 -14.09
CA CYS A 114 -0.79 -18.58 -14.09
C CYS A 114 -1.23 -19.66 -13.08
N LEU A 115 -2.04 -19.31 -12.07
CA LEU A 115 -2.58 -20.27 -11.10
C LEU A 115 -3.88 -20.93 -11.60
N ALA A 116 -4.65 -20.24 -12.44
CA ALA A 116 -5.90 -20.77 -13.01
C ALA A 116 -5.68 -21.82 -14.11
N SER A 117 -4.43 -22.04 -14.54
CA SER A 117 -4.03 -22.98 -15.58
C SER A 117 -3.43 -24.30 -15.04
N PHE A 118 -3.63 -24.62 -13.76
CA PHE A 118 -3.29 -25.92 -13.16
C PHE A 118 -4.54 -26.63 -12.65
#